data_AF-A0AB34I1D5-F1
#
_entry.id   AF-A0AB34I1D5-F1
#
_cell.length_a   1.000
_cell.length_b   1.000
_cell.length_c   1.000
_cell.angle_alpha   90.00
_cell.angle_beta   90.00
_cell.angle_gamma   90.00
#
_symmetry.space_group_name_H-M   'P 1'
#
loop_
_entity.id
_entity.type
_entity.pdbx_description
1 polymer ?
#
loop_
_entity_poly.entity_id
_entity_poly.type
_entity_poly.pdbx_seq_one_letter_code
_entity_poly.pdbx_strand_id
1 'polypeptide(L)'
;MEGTSRNGVNVEGATHKQVVDLIRAGEKELILTVLSVPPHEADNLDPSDDSLGQSFYDYTEKQAVPISVPTYKHVEQNGEKFVVSVSPTPSSNT
;
A
#
# COMPACT_ATOMS: atom_id res chain seq x y z
N MET A 1 -1.70 17.97 27.54
CA MET A 1 -0.68 17.37 26.66
C MET A 1 -1.29 17.38 25.27
N GLU A 2 -1.03 18.43 24.50
CA GLU A 2 -1.28 18.41 23.06
C GLU A 2 -0.02 17.84 22.43
N GLY A 3 -0.17 16.73 21.71
CA GLY A 3 0.93 16.09 21.02
C GLY A 3 0.43 14.90 20.20
N THR A 4 1.10 14.59 19.10
CA THR A 4 0.72 13.43 18.29
C THR A 4 0.98 12.14 19.06
N SER A 5 -0.05 11.31 19.25
CA SER A 5 0.06 10.11 20.10
C SER A 5 -0.63 8.89 19.49
N ARG A 6 -0.06 7.72 19.81
CA ARG A 6 -0.60 6.40 19.48
C ARG A 6 -0.94 5.66 20.78
N ASN A 7 -2.21 5.35 21.02
CA ASN A 7 -2.69 4.71 22.25
C ASN A 7 -2.16 5.42 23.53
N GLY A 8 -2.06 6.75 23.51
CA GLY A 8 -1.50 7.57 24.60
C GLY A 8 0.02 7.66 24.67
N VAL A 9 0.75 6.99 23.76
CA VAL A 9 2.21 7.10 23.63
C VAL A 9 2.56 8.22 22.66
N ASN A 10 3.32 9.22 23.10
CA ASN A 10 3.81 10.30 22.23
C ASN A 10 4.68 9.72 21.10
N VAL A 11 4.43 10.15 19.86
CA VAL A 11 5.20 9.72 18.67
C VAL A 11 5.92 10.88 17.97
N GLU A 12 5.87 12.08 18.54
CA GLU A 12 6.61 13.23 18.01
C GLU A 12 8.11 12.96 17.91
N GLY A 13 8.69 13.23 16.74
CA GLY A 13 10.10 13.00 16.46
C GLY A 13 10.50 11.53 16.27
N ALA A 14 9.58 10.58 16.39
CA ALA A 14 9.85 9.18 16.10
C ALA A 14 10.10 8.95 14.60
N THR A 15 10.98 8.02 14.28
CA THR A 15 11.19 7.61 12.88
C THR A 15 9.96 6.86 12.35
N HIS A 16 9.71 6.93 11.05
CA HIS A 16 8.61 6.18 10.41
C HIS A 16 8.63 4.69 10.78
N LYS A 17 9.82 4.07 10.78
CA LYS A 17 9.99 2.66 11.17
C LYS A 17 9.50 2.41 12.60
N GLN A 18 9.90 3.24 13.56
CA GLN A 18 9.47 3.10 14.95
C GLN A 18 7.95 3.24 15.11
N VAL A 19 7.33 4.18 14.40
CA VAL A 19 5.88 4.36 14.42
C VAL A 19 5.16 3.14 13.81
N VAL A 20 5.67 2.62 12.69
CA VAL A 20 5.14 1.42 12.03
C VAL A 20 5.26 0.19 12.94
N ASP A 21 6.40 0.00 13.59
CA ASP A 21 6.62 -1.11 14.51
C ASP A 21 5.68 -1.02 15.72
N LEU A 22 5.45 0.19 16.25
CA LEU A 22 4.44 0.41 17.29
C LEU A 22 3.04 -0.01 16.80
N ILE A 23 2.62 0.48 15.62
CA ILE A 23 1.30 0.16 15.05
C ILE A 23 1.14 -1.36 14.89
N ARG A 24 2.14 -2.05 14.33
CA ARG A 24 2.14 -3.51 14.11
C ARG A 24 2.11 -4.31 15.41
N ALA A 25 2.72 -3.79 16.48
CA ALA A 25 2.64 -4.40 17.80
C ALA A 25 1.28 -4.18 18.49
N GLY A 26 0.39 -3.35 17.92
CA GLY A 26 -0.97 -3.21 18.39
C GLY A 26 -1.83 -4.40 17.98
N GLU A 27 -2.67 -4.86 18.90
CA GLU A 27 -3.47 -6.07 18.67
C GLU A 27 -4.80 -5.76 17.96
N LYS A 28 -5.76 -5.18 18.69
CA LYS A 28 -7.16 -5.11 18.25
C LYS A 28 -7.64 -3.71 17.86
N GLU A 29 -7.11 -2.67 18.50
CA GLU A 29 -7.56 -1.29 18.32
C GLU A 29 -6.38 -0.31 18.29
N LEU A 30 -6.50 0.69 17.43
CA LEU A 30 -5.54 1.77 17.26
C LEU A 30 -6.24 3.11 17.45
N ILE A 31 -5.88 3.82 18.51
CA ILE A 31 -6.36 5.17 18.83
C ILE A 31 -5.23 6.14 18.47
N LEU A 32 -5.51 7.05 17.53
CA LEU A 32 -4.59 8.09 17.09
C LEU A 32 -5.12 9.46 17.50
N THR A 33 -4.26 10.26 18.12
CA THR A 33 -4.55 11.68 18.36
C THR A 33 -3.91 12.50 17.25
N VAL A 34 -4.75 13.17 16.45
CA VAL A 34 -4.32 14.06 15.37
C VAL A 34 -4.43 15.50 15.84
N LEU A 35 -3.40 16.29 15.55
CA LEU A 35 -3.42 17.74 15.74
C LEU A 35 -3.83 18.39 14.41
N SER A 36 -4.89 19.20 14.46
CA SER A 36 -5.30 20.02 13.33
C SER A 36 -4.75 21.43 13.51
N VAL A 37 -4.18 21.97 12.45
CA VAL A 37 -3.72 23.37 12.41
C VAL A 37 -4.66 24.21 11.53
N PRO A 38 -4.78 25.52 11.79
CA PRO A 38 -5.44 26.43 10.87
C PRO A 38 -4.80 26.42 9.47
N PRO A 39 -5.54 26.75 8.39
CA PRO A 39 -5.04 26.68 7.02
C PRO A 39 -3.72 27.46 6.79
N HIS A 40 -3.61 28.65 7.38
CA HIS A 40 -2.42 29.50 7.24
C HIS A 40 -1.17 28.92 7.95
N GLU A 41 -1.36 28.09 8.97
CA GLU A 41 -0.26 27.36 9.62
C GLU A 41 0.10 26.10 8.83
N ALA A 42 -0.88 25.45 8.18
CA ALA A 42 -0.65 24.31 7.30
C ALA A 42 0.29 24.68 6.13
N ASP A 43 0.12 25.85 5.53
CA ASP A 43 0.97 26.34 4.44
C ASP A 43 2.45 26.51 4.85
N ASN A 44 2.73 26.74 6.13
CA ASN A 44 4.09 26.85 6.68
C ASN A 44 4.68 25.49 7.09
N LEU A 45 3.83 24.49 7.28
CA LEU A 45 4.19 23.12 7.67
C LEU A 45 4.32 22.17 6.49
N ASP A 46 3.81 22.56 5.31
CA ASP A 46 4.04 21.82 4.08
C ASP A 46 5.55 21.81 3.83
N PRO A 47 6.22 20.65 3.88
CA PRO A 47 7.64 20.59 3.60
C PRO A 47 7.82 21.20 2.21
N SER A 48 8.59 22.30 2.13
CA SER A 48 9.12 22.75 0.86
C SER A 48 9.70 21.52 0.18
N ASP A 49 9.37 21.38 -1.10
CA ASP A 49 9.53 20.23 -1.99
C ASP A 49 10.99 19.73 -2.15
N ASP A 50 11.87 19.95 -1.18
CA ASP A 50 13.25 19.46 -1.12
C ASP A 50 13.35 17.94 -0.88
N SER A 51 12.22 17.22 -0.83
CA SER A 51 12.16 15.75 -0.94
C SER A 51 11.80 15.24 -2.34
N LEU A 52 11.80 16.11 -3.37
CA LEU A 52 11.65 15.71 -4.79
C LEU A 52 12.68 14.71 -5.33
N GLY A 53 13.63 14.25 -4.50
CA GLY A 53 14.45 13.08 -4.81
C GLY A 53 13.69 11.75 -4.83
N GLN A 54 12.46 11.68 -4.32
CA GLN A 54 11.61 10.49 -4.45
C GLN A 54 10.73 10.57 -5.70
N SER A 55 11.36 10.25 -6.84
CA SER A 55 10.73 9.75 -8.05
C SER A 55 9.42 10.46 -8.42
N PHE A 56 9.56 11.61 -9.07
CA PHE A 56 8.50 12.21 -9.87
C PHE A 56 8.12 11.21 -10.99
N TYR A 57 7.22 10.26 -10.67
CA TYR A 57 6.76 9.29 -11.65
C TYR A 57 5.91 10.03 -12.67
N ASP A 58 6.40 10.12 -13.90
CA ASP A 58 5.68 10.70 -15.01
C ASP A 58 4.52 9.78 -15.42
N TYR A 59 3.34 10.00 -14.83
CA TYR A 59 2.10 9.31 -15.19
C TYR A 59 1.51 9.78 -16.54
N THR A 60 2.21 10.64 -17.27
CA THR A 60 1.87 11.00 -18.65
C THR A 60 2.20 9.85 -19.60
N GLU A 61 3.19 9.02 -19.29
CA GLU A 61 3.51 7.81 -20.04
C GLU A 61 2.48 6.70 -19.80
N LYS A 62 1.52 6.58 -20.72
CA LYS A 62 0.59 5.45 -20.76
C LYS A 62 1.21 4.28 -21.54
N GLN A 63 2.11 3.52 -20.90
CA GLN A 63 2.52 2.23 -21.46
C GLN A 63 1.45 1.18 -21.18
N ALA A 64 0.94 0.54 -22.23
CA ALA A 64 0.08 -0.63 -22.07
C ALA A 64 0.94 -1.80 -21.58
N VAL A 65 0.67 -2.28 -20.36
CA VAL A 65 1.26 -3.52 -19.87
C VAL A 65 0.60 -4.71 -20.58
N PRO A 66 1.37 -5.68 -21.08
CA PRO A 66 0.79 -6.89 -21.68
C PRO A 66 0.10 -7.70 -20.58
N ILE A 67 -1.23 -7.69 -20.58
CA ILE A 67 -2.06 -8.50 -19.69
C ILE A 67 -2.69 -9.64 -20.49
N SER A 68 -2.69 -10.84 -19.91
CA SER A 68 -3.39 -12.01 -20.45
C SER A 68 -4.60 -12.31 -19.59
N VAL A 69 -5.75 -12.56 -20.20
CA VAL A 69 -6.91 -13.11 -19.50
C VAL A 69 -6.71 -14.62 -19.38
N PRO A 70 -6.55 -15.19 -18.18
CA PRO A 70 -6.45 -16.63 -18.02
C PRO A 70 -7.79 -17.29 -18.39
N THR A 71 -7.74 -18.40 -19.11
CA THR A 71 -8.91 -19.25 -19.30
C THR A 71 -9.02 -20.22 -18.13
N TYR A 72 -10.23 -20.70 -17.81
CA TYR A 72 -10.43 -21.66 -16.72
C TYR A 72 -10.97 -22.98 -17.25
N LYS A 73 -10.60 -24.08 -16.59
CA LYS A 73 -11.20 -25.41 -16.79
C LYS A 73 -11.68 -25.98 -15.47
N HIS A 74 -12.77 -26.73 -15.52
CA HIS A 74 -13.21 -27.55 -14.40
C HIS A 74 -12.54 -28.91 -14.48
N VAL A 75 -12.01 -29.40 -13.37
CA VAL A 75 -11.43 -30.75 -13.26
C VAL A 75 -12.11 -31.50 -12.13
N GLU A 76 -12.35 -32.79 -12.31
CA GLU A 76 -12.87 -33.67 -11.27
C GLU A 76 -11.81 -34.72 -10.94
N GLN A 77 -11.40 -34.79 -9.68
CA GLN A 77 -10.39 -35.73 -9.20
C GLN A 77 -10.84 -36.28 -7.84
N ASN A 78 -10.81 -37.61 -7.69
CA ASN A 78 -11.24 -38.29 -6.45
C ASN A 78 -12.68 -37.94 -5.99
N GLY A 79 -13.57 -37.58 -6.92
CA GLY A 79 -14.95 -37.16 -6.60
C GLY A 79 -15.09 -35.69 -6.18
N GLU A 80 -14.00 -34.93 -6.19
CA GLU A 80 -13.97 -33.50 -5.89
C GLU A 80 -13.82 -32.66 -7.17
N LYS A 81 -14.52 -31.52 -7.23
CA LYS A 81 -14.54 -30.63 -8.40
C LYS A 81 -13.73 -29.36 -8.14
N PHE A 82 -12.76 -29.08 -9.00
CA PHE A 82 -11.86 -27.92 -8.90
C PHE A 82 -11.96 -27.03 -10.15
N VAL A 83 -11.61 -25.74 -9.99
CA VAL A 83 -11.43 -24.79 -11.09
C VAL A 83 -9.95 -24.46 -11.19
N VAL A 84 -9.36 -24.65 -12.37
CA VAL A 84 -7.94 -24.41 -12.62
C VAL A 84 -7.80 -23.38 -13.73
N SER A 85 -7.00 -22.33 -13.48
CA SER A 85 -6.57 -21.39 -14.52
C SER A 85 -5.58 -22.09 -15.47
N VAL A 86 -5.85 -22.08 -16.77
CA VAL A 86 -4.94 -22.57 -17.80
C VAL A 86 -4.31 -21.38 -18.51
N SER A 87 -2.98 -21.29 -18.44
CA SER A 87 -2.21 -20.44 -19.33
C SER A 87 -2.19 -21.08 -20.73
N PRO A 88 -2.45 -20.34 -21.81
CA PRO A 88 -2.29 -20.87 -23.16
C PRO A 88 -0.83 -21.32 -23.33
N THR A 89 -0.61 -22.62 -23.49
CA THR A 89 0.70 -23.16 -23.85
C THR A 89 1.02 -22.71 -25.28
N PRO A 90 2.18 -22.08 -25.55
CA PRO A 90 2.56 -21.80 -26.91
C PRO A 90 2.72 -23.12 -27.67
N SER A 91 1.94 -23.31 -28.74
CA SER A 91 2.05 -24.48 -29.61
C SER A 91 3.49 -24.61 -30.11
N SER A 92 4.18 -25.70 -29.80
CA SER A 92 5.45 -26.01 -30.46
C SER A 92 5.13 -26.35 -31.91
N ASN A 93 5.57 -25.52 -32.86
CA ASN A 93 5.55 -25.89 -34.27
C ASN A 93 6.36 -27.17 -34.45
N THR A 94 5.72 -28.21 -35.01
CA THR A 94 6.40 -29.33 -35.66
C THR A 94 6.27 -29.13 -37.15
#